data_AF-A0AAP9WFC2-F1
#
_entry.id   AF-A0AAP9WFC2-F1
#
_cell.length_a   1.000
_cell.length_b   1.000
_cell.length_c   1.000
_cell.angle_alpha   90.00
_cell.angle_beta   90.00
_cell.angle_gamma   90.00
#
_symmetry.space_group_name_H-M   'P 1'
#
loop_
_entity.id
_entity.type
_entity.pdbx_description
1 polymer ?
#
loop_
_entity_poly.entity_id
_entity_poly.type
_entity_poly.pdbx_seq_one_letter_code
_entity_poly.pdbx_strand_id
1 'polypeptide(L)'
;MYFRLRIFLLILLLFSCKGEPKLVDLGYSKFARVLPENGLSLYSEPNFKSSVIAVIPSKTHIRLLKSYDQSFSHNGVTGRWAFVNWYPISSLKKKNSSYEGWIFTGFVSDDYYLVKDDSLETFNSGCLGVSCHVCGSKIFYPDGLFSNSYNCHEYPEFGRWVLKENHILVCIGKCDPNLEHQYIFRIDNGTIKMACATNHCKEERIRSWPFEKIYYWEPTDLN
;
A
#
# COMPACT_ATOMS: atom_id res chain seq x y z
N MET A 1 -23.48 -7.38 -69.73
CA MET A 1 -22.13 -6.92 -69.32
C MET A 1 -22.29 -5.85 -68.24
N TYR A 2 -22.57 -6.24 -66.99
CA TYR A 2 -22.49 -5.37 -65.80
C TYR A 2 -22.41 -6.29 -64.59
N PHE A 3 -21.19 -6.71 -64.27
CA PHE A 3 -20.87 -7.40 -63.02
C PHE A 3 -19.60 -6.73 -62.50
N ARG A 4 -19.53 -6.57 -61.17
CA ARG A 4 -18.39 -6.06 -60.37
C ARG A 4 -18.38 -4.56 -60.08
N LEU A 5 -19.23 -4.15 -59.13
CA LEU A 5 -18.89 -3.02 -58.26
C LEU A 5 -19.62 -3.06 -56.91
N ARG A 6 -19.58 -4.19 -56.17
CA ARG A 6 -20.14 -4.28 -54.79
C ARG A 6 -19.38 -5.22 -53.86
N ILE A 7 -18.06 -5.32 -54.00
CA ILE A 7 -17.22 -6.08 -53.04
C ILE A 7 -16.01 -5.21 -52.68
N PHE A 8 -16.24 -4.06 -52.06
CA PHE A 8 -15.17 -3.30 -51.40
C PHE A 8 -15.63 -2.55 -50.14
N LEU A 9 -16.85 -2.83 -49.65
CA LEU A 9 -17.44 -2.15 -48.49
C LEU A 9 -17.76 -3.09 -47.32
N LEU A 10 -17.15 -4.28 -47.27
CA LEU A 10 -17.42 -5.28 -46.21
C LEU A 10 -16.18 -5.75 -45.43
N ILE A 11 -15.03 -5.10 -45.59
CA ILE A 11 -13.77 -5.46 -44.89
C ILE A 11 -13.40 -4.44 -43.79
N LEU A 12 -14.28 -3.47 -43.49
CA LEU A 12 -14.03 -2.43 -42.48
C LEU A 12 -14.69 -2.67 -41.12
N LEU A 13 -15.28 -3.85 -40.88
CA LEU A 13 -15.89 -4.23 -39.59
C LEU A 13 -15.17 -5.40 -38.90
N LEU A 14 -13.88 -5.59 -39.20
CA LEU A 14 -12.97 -6.36 -38.33
C LEU A 14 -12.17 -5.43 -37.40
N PHE A 15 -12.74 -4.28 -37.04
CA PHE A 15 -12.23 -3.48 -35.94
C PHE A 15 -12.59 -4.17 -34.62
N SER A 16 -11.69 -5.07 -34.23
CA SER A 16 -11.18 -5.21 -32.87
C SER A 16 -12.26 -5.15 -31.78
N CYS A 17 -12.83 -6.31 -31.45
CA CYS A 17 -13.35 -6.56 -30.11
C CYS A 17 -12.17 -6.54 -29.11
N LYS A 18 -11.57 -5.37 -28.85
CA LYS A 18 -10.87 -5.15 -27.58
C LYS A 18 -11.98 -5.14 -26.54
N GLY A 19 -12.09 -6.21 -25.77
CA GLY A 19 -13.03 -6.27 -24.65
C GLY A 19 -12.91 -5.02 -23.79
N GLU A 20 -14.03 -4.52 -23.29
CA GLU A 20 -14.04 -3.36 -22.41
C GLU A 20 -13.11 -3.60 -21.22
N PRO A 21 -12.27 -2.62 -20.84
CA PRO A 21 -11.36 -2.77 -19.72
C PRO A 21 -12.13 -3.09 -18.44
N LYS A 22 -11.78 -4.20 -17.79
CA LYS A 22 -12.44 -4.67 -16.57
C LYS A 22 -11.68 -4.21 -15.35
N LEU A 23 -12.43 -3.69 -14.38
CA LEU A 23 -11.87 -3.33 -13.09
C LEU A 23 -11.72 -4.58 -12.21
N VAL A 24 -10.50 -4.88 -11.80
CA VAL A 24 -10.12 -6.02 -10.96
C VAL A 24 -9.81 -5.52 -9.56
N ASP A 25 -10.41 -6.16 -8.54
CA ASP A 25 -10.06 -5.94 -7.14
C ASP A 25 -8.70 -6.59 -6.84
N LEU A 26 -7.78 -5.82 -6.27
CA LEU A 26 -6.42 -6.28 -5.96
C LEU A 26 -6.29 -6.77 -4.51
N GLY A 27 -7.34 -6.65 -3.71
CA GLY A 27 -7.34 -7.00 -2.30
C GLY A 27 -6.47 -6.06 -1.44
N TYR A 28 -6.32 -6.41 -0.16
CA TYR A 28 -5.65 -5.56 0.83
C TYR A 28 -4.12 -5.68 0.83
N SER A 29 -3.54 -6.60 0.05
CA SER A 29 -2.13 -6.96 0.12
C SER A 29 -1.27 -6.39 -1.01
N LYS A 30 -1.86 -5.67 -1.98
CA LYS A 30 -1.09 -5.15 -3.11
C LYS A 30 -0.63 -3.71 -2.86
N PHE A 31 0.67 -3.54 -2.81
CA PHE A 31 1.35 -2.25 -2.63
C PHE A 31 2.28 -1.99 -3.80
N ALA A 32 2.56 -0.73 -4.02
CA ALA A 32 3.58 -0.30 -4.97
C ALA A 32 4.31 0.93 -4.45
N ARG A 33 5.52 1.17 -4.94
CA ARG A 33 6.33 2.35 -4.61
C ARG A 33 6.31 3.36 -5.74
N VAL A 34 6.11 4.63 -5.41
CA VAL A 34 6.26 5.76 -6.33
C VAL A 34 7.71 5.92 -6.78
N LEU A 35 7.96 5.83 -8.08
CA LEU A 35 9.30 5.92 -8.69
C LEU A 35 9.76 7.35 -9.01
N PRO A 36 8.94 8.23 -9.62
CA PRO A 36 9.44 9.53 -10.07
C PRO A 36 9.93 10.40 -8.90
N GLU A 37 11.07 11.07 -9.08
CA GLU A 37 11.67 11.94 -8.04
C GLU A 37 10.76 13.13 -7.66
N ASN A 38 10.03 13.66 -8.63
CA ASN A 38 9.07 14.76 -8.41
C ASN A 38 7.71 14.27 -7.85
N GLY A 39 7.58 12.97 -7.57
CA GLY A 39 6.34 12.34 -7.14
C GLY A 39 5.42 11.92 -8.29
N LEU A 40 4.29 11.32 -7.92
CA LEU A 40 3.29 10.76 -8.83
C LEU A 40 1.96 11.47 -8.65
N SER A 41 1.40 11.96 -9.76
CA SER A 41 0.08 12.57 -9.77
C SER A 41 -1.02 11.54 -9.48
N LEU A 42 -1.90 11.90 -8.56
CA LEU A 42 -3.15 11.21 -8.25
C LEU A 42 -4.28 11.92 -9.00
N TYR A 43 -4.96 11.21 -9.88
CA TYR A 43 -5.97 11.73 -10.80
C TYR A 43 -7.40 11.43 -10.33
N SER A 44 -8.36 12.28 -10.70
CA SER A 44 -9.77 12.04 -10.38
C SER A 44 -10.40 10.93 -11.22
N GLU A 45 -9.87 10.69 -12.42
CA GLU A 45 -10.33 9.65 -13.35
C GLU A 45 -9.12 8.92 -13.94
N PRO A 46 -9.31 7.71 -14.51
CA PRO A 46 -8.23 6.91 -15.10
C PRO A 46 -7.80 7.45 -16.49
N ASN A 47 -7.44 8.73 -16.56
CA ASN A 47 -6.90 9.37 -17.74
C ASN A 47 -6.05 10.61 -17.38
N PHE A 48 -5.02 10.89 -18.18
CA PHE A 48 -4.06 11.97 -17.95
C PHE A 48 -4.62 13.39 -18.12
N LYS A 49 -5.84 13.55 -18.66
CA LYS A 49 -6.49 14.85 -18.87
C LYS A 49 -7.39 15.25 -17.69
N SER A 50 -7.69 14.31 -16.80
CA SER A 50 -8.51 14.56 -15.62
C SER A 50 -7.79 15.42 -14.60
N SER A 51 -8.53 15.95 -13.63
CA SER A 51 -7.94 16.82 -12.61
C SER A 51 -6.97 16.04 -11.72
N VAL A 52 -5.84 16.68 -11.40
CA VAL A 52 -4.90 16.15 -10.40
C VAL A 52 -5.42 16.52 -9.02
N ILE A 53 -5.77 15.50 -8.24
CA ILE A 53 -6.24 15.62 -6.85
C ILE A 53 -5.06 15.97 -5.94
N ALA A 54 -3.94 15.26 -6.10
CA ALA A 54 -2.74 15.45 -5.29
C ALA A 54 -1.48 14.93 -6.01
N VAL A 55 -0.32 15.22 -5.44
CA VAL A 55 0.97 14.64 -5.86
C VAL A 55 1.52 13.80 -4.72
N ILE A 56 1.65 12.50 -4.96
CA ILE A 56 2.20 11.52 -4.02
C ILE A 56 3.73 11.63 -4.07
N PRO A 57 4.43 11.90 -2.96
CA PRO A 57 5.88 12.07 -2.96
C PRO A 57 6.63 10.85 -3.49
N SER A 58 7.83 11.06 -4.03
CA SER A 58 8.73 9.97 -4.42
C SER A 58 9.01 9.02 -3.26
N LYS A 59 9.29 7.75 -3.58
CA LYS A 59 9.57 6.67 -2.62
C LYS A 59 8.41 6.40 -1.64
N THR A 60 7.25 7.03 -1.84
CA THR A 60 6.05 6.73 -1.07
C THR A 60 5.51 5.37 -1.50
N HIS A 61 5.20 4.54 -0.51
CA HIS A 61 4.47 3.32 -0.72
C HIS A 61 2.96 3.60 -0.71
N ILE A 62 2.27 3.08 -1.71
CA ILE A 62 0.83 3.26 -1.93
C ILE A 62 0.15 1.92 -1.99
N ARG A 63 -1.06 1.85 -1.43
CA ARG A 63 -1.90 0.66 -1.54
C ARG A 63 -2.72 0.72 -2.83
N LEU A 64 -2.61 -0.32 -3.64
CA LEU A 64 -3.42 -0.48 -4.85
C LEU A 64 -4.70 -1.23 -4.47
N LEU A 65 -5.85 -0.57 -4.61
CA LEU A 65 -7.16 -1.16 -4.27
C LEU A 65 -7.74 -1.91 -5.46
N LYS A 66 -7.72 -1.28 -6.63
CA LYS A 66 -8.28 -1.83 -7.86
C LYS A 66 -7.39 -1.47 -9.04
N SER A 67 -7.42 -2.24 -10.11
CA SER A 67 -6.75 -1.90 -11.36
C SER A 67 -7.58 -2.35 -12.55
N TYR A 68 -7.52 -1.59 -13.63
CA TYR A 68 -7.94 -2.13 -14.92
C TYR A 68 -7.01 -3.26 -15.33
N ASP A 69 -7.55 -4.28 -15.97
CA ASP A 69 -6.79 -5.41 -16.54
C ASP A 69 -6.02 -5.02 -17.81
N GLN A 70 -6.50 -4.00 -18.53
CA GLN A 70 -5.90 -3.47 -19.74
C GLN A 70 -4.68 -2.59 -19.45
N SER A 71 -3.60 -2.85 -20.19
CA SER A 71 -2.42 -1.97 -20.20
C SER A 71 -2.54 -0.87 -21.26
N PHE A 72 -2.03 0.30 -20.92
CA PHE A 72 -1.93 1.49 -21.76
C PHE A 72 -0.46 1.90 -21.87
N SER A 73 -0.13 2.69 -22.88
CA SER A 73 1.20 3.31 -23.02
C SER A 73 1.07 4.82 -23.02
N HIS A 74 1.93 5.50 -22.26
CA HIS A 74 1.98 6.94 -22.17
C HIS A 74 3.45 7.40 -22.08
N ASN A 75 3.86 8.29 -22.99
CA ASN A 75 5.24 8.78 -23.08
C ASN A 75 6.29 7.65 -23.08
N GLY A 76 6.01 6.56 -23.80
CA GLY A 76 6.90 5.39 -23.88
C GLY A 76 6.86 4.44 -22.68
N VAL A 77 6.09 4.76 -21.63
CA VAL A 77 5.93 3.91 -20.44
C VAL A 77 4.64 3.12 -20.53
N THR A 78 4.73 1.80 -20.37
CA THR A 78 3.57 0.90 -20.32
C THR A 78 3.13 0.67 -18.88
N GLY A 79 1.83 0.73 -18.63
CA GLY A 79 1.25 0.55 -17.31
C GLY A 79 -0.25 0.38 -17.37
N ARG A 80 -0.91 0.35 -16.21
CA ARG A 80 -2.36 0.24 -16.06
C ARG A 80 -2.86 1.41 -15.22
N TRP A 81 -4.16 1.66 -15.25
CA TRP A 81 -4.77 2.58 -14.29
C TRP A 81 -5.18 1.81 -13.05
N ALA A 82 -4.66 2.24 -11.91
CA ALA A 82 -4.98 1.67 -10.61
C ALA A 82 -5.64 2.72 -9.71
N PHE A 83 -6.70 2.31 -9.03
CA PHE A 83 -7.33 3.11 -7.99
C PHE A 83 -6.60 2.85 -6.67
N VAL A 84 -6.23 3.93 -5.99
CA VAL A 84 -5.44 3.91 -4.76
C VAL A 84 -6.07 4.77 -3.70
N ASN A 85 -5.72 4.47 -2.45
CA ASN A 85 -5.97 5.35 -1.34
C ASN A 85 -4.62 5.70 -0.72
N TRP A 86 -4.31 6.99 -0.66
CA TRP A 86 -3.05 7.53 -0.19
C TRP A 86 -3.27 8.42 1.04
N TYR A 87 -2.46 8.19 2.08
CA TYR A 87 -2.48 8.97 3.31
C TYR A 87 -1.16 9.73 3.42
N PRO A 88 -1.16 11.06 3.23
CA PRO A 88 0.01 11.87 3.52
C PRO A 88 0.40 11.74 4.98
N ILE A 89 1.70 11.65 5.27
CA ILE A 89 2.22 11.61 6.65
C ILE A 89 1.73 12.82 7.47
N SER A 90 1.55 13.98 6.83
CA SER A 90 0.97 15.18 7.46
C SER A 90 -0.49 15.00 7.88
N SER A 91 -1.24 14.13 7.20
CA SER A 91 -2.63 13.79 7.54
C SER A 91 -2.73 12.85 8.75
N LEU A 92 -1.67 12.16 9.16
CA LEU A 92 -1.68 11.40 10.43
C LEU A 92 -1.80 12.30 11.66
N LYS A 93 -1.48 13.60 11.50
CA LYS A 93 -1.64 14.65 12.52
C LYS A 93 -2.97 15.41 12.44
N LYS A 94 -3.76 15.23 11.38
CA LYS A 94 -5.04 15.93 11.17
C LYS A 94 -6.12 14.93 10.80
N LYS A 95 -7.18 14.88 11.62
CA LYS A 95 -8.19 13.83 11.71
C LYS A 95 -8.93 13.37 10.44
N ASN A 96 -8.67 13.88 9.23
CA ASN A 96 -9.33 13.43 7.99
C ASN A 96 -8.69 14.03 6.73
N SER A 97 -7.71 13.37 6.12
CA SER A 97 -7.43 13.59 4.69
C SER A 97 -6.61 12.44 4.12
N SER A 98 -7.31 11.33 3.85
CA SER A 98 -6.85 10.39 2.85
C SER A 98 -7.30 10.90 1.47
N TYR A 99 -6.45 10.72 0.47
CA TYR A 99 -6.77 11.03 -0.91
C TYR A 99 -7.03 9.73 -1.66
N GLU A 100 -8.18 9.64 -2.30
CA GLU A 100 -8.52 8.51 -3.16
C GLU A 100 -8.52 8.98 -4.61
N GLY A 101 -8.00 8.15 -5.51
CA GLY A 101 -7.92 8.50 -6.91
C GLY A 101 -7.16 7.47 -7.73
N TRP A 102 -6.85 7.85 -8.97
CA TRP A 102 -6.24 6.99 -9.96
C TRP A 102 -4.77 7.35 -10.17
N ILE A 103 -3.93 6.33 -10.23
CA ILE A 103 -2.52 6.46 -10.62
C ILE A 103 -2.23 5.58 -11.82
N PHE A 104 -1.23 5.97 -12.60
CA PHE A 104 -0.73 5.16 -13.70
C PHE A 104 0.40 4.25 -13.20
N THR A 105 0.19 2.94 -13.24
CA THR A 105 1.11 1.98 -12.61
C THR A 105 2.45 1.86 -13.33
N GLY A 106 2.60 2.43 -14.53
CA GLY A 106 3.90 2.47 -15.21
C GLY A 106 4.95 3.29 -14.46
N PHE A 107 4.52 4.11 -13.48
CA PHE A 107 5.38 4.95 -12.65
C PHE A 107 5.49 4.44 -11.20
N VAL A 108 5.11 3.18 -10.96
CA VAL A 108 5.29 2.54 -9.66
C VAL A 108 5.95 1.18 -9.84
N SER A 109 6.64 0.71 -8.81
CA SER A 109 7.20 -0.65 -8.76
C SER A 109 6.45 -1.49 -7.74
N ASP A 110 6.07 -2.71 -8.12
CA ASP A 110 5.62 -3.76 -7.21
C ASP A 110 6.78 -4.67 -6.75
N ASP A 111 8.00 -4.43 -7.20
CA ASP A 111 9.20 -5.07 -6.66
C ASP A 111 9.57 -4.44 -5.31
N TYR A 112 9.46 -5.25 -4.28
CA TYR A 112 9.93 -4.98 -2.93
C TYR A 112 10.83 -6.13 -2.47
N TYR A 113 11.84 -5.82 -1.67
CA TYR A 113 12.52 -6.82 -0.87
C TYR A 113 12.48 -6.43 0.60
N LEU A 114 12.56 -7.43 1.46
CA LEU A 114 12.59 -7.22 2.90
C LEU A 114 14.03 -6.95 3.33
N VAL A 115 14.29 -5.76 3.87
CA VAL A 115 15.58 -5.47 4.49
C VAL A 115 15.48 -5.58 5.98
N LYS A 116 16.46 -6.29 6.55
CA LYS A 116 16.65 -6.37 7.98
C LYS A 116 17.40 -5.12 8.43
N ASP A 117 16.80 -4.36 9.30
CA ASP A 117 17.45 -3.27 10.01
C ASP A 117 17.11 -3.41 11.51
N ASP A 118 18.04 -2.95 12.34
CA ASP A 118 18.02 -3.05 13.80
C ASP A 118 17.71 -1.70 14.45
N SER A 119 17.26 -0.71 13.67
CA SER A 119 16.75 0.60 14.12
C SER A 119 15.24 0.73 13.86
N LEU A 120 14.54 1.57 14.62
CA LEU A 120 13.17 2.01 14.35
C LEU A 120 13.12 3.47 13.89
N GLU A 121 14.24 4.21 13.89
CA GLU A 121 14.27 5.65 13.59
C GLU A 121 13.85 5.97 12.16
N THR A 122 14.10 5.05 11.24
CA THR A 122 13.78 5.16 9.80
C THR A 122 12.55 4.35 9.42
N PHE A 123 11.87 3.69 10.37
CA PHE A 123 10.75 2.79 10.11
C PHE A 123 9.54 3.52 9.54
N ASN A 124 9.30 3.31 8.25
CA ASN A 124 8.19 3.94 7.52
C ASN A 124 7.07 2.96 7.15
N SER A 125 7.38 1.67 7.07
CA SER A 125 6.47 0.58 6.76
C SER A 125 7.24 -0.73 6.77
N GLY A 126 6.55 -1.83 7.01
CA GLY A 126 7.19 -3.12 7.09
C GLY A 126 6.35 -4.16 7.78
N CYS A 127 7.03 -5.14 8.35
CA CYS A 127 6.43 -6.04 9.31
C CYS A 127 7.40 -6.43 10.42
N LEU A 128 6.84 -6.85 11.54
CA LEU A 128 7.56 -7.45 12.66
C LEU A 128 7.15 -8.92 12.75
N GLY A 129 8.11 -9.83 12.70
CA GLY A 129 7.85 -11.27 12.63
C GLY A 129 9.02 -12.04 12.04
N VAL A 130 8.77 -13.30 11.65
CA VAL A 130 9.73 -14.12 10.90
C VAL A 130 9.67 -13.79 9.40
N SER A 131 8.51 -13.34 8.91
CA SER A 131 8.30 -12.72 7.59
C SER A 131 6.97 -11.95 7.58
N CYS A 132 6.63 -11.22 6.53
CA CYS A 132 5.35 -10.49 6.48
C CYS A 132 4.12 -11.38 6.20
N HIS A 133 4.33 -12.62 5.77
CA HIS A 133 3.26 -13.53 5.32
C HIS A 133 3.05 -14.74 6.23
N VAL A 134 3.73 -14.80 7.37
CA VAL A 134 3.55 -15.87 8.35
C VAL A 134 2.62 -15.43 9.47
N CYS A 135 1.92 -16.40 10.06
CA CYS A 135 0.98 -16.19 11.14
C CYS A 135 1.53 -15.32 12.28
N GLY A 136 0.72 -14.35 12.74
CA GLY A 136 1.04 -13.56 13.94
C GLY A 136 2.03 -12.42 13.72
N SER A 137 2.49 -12.21 12.49
CA SER A 137 3.32 -11.05 12.15
C SER A 137 2.50 -9.77 12.21
N LYS A 138 3.16 -8.67 12.58
CA LYS A 138 2.54 -7.35 12.69
C LYS A 138 2.91 -6.55 11.47
N ILE A 139 1.94 -6.19 10.64
CA ILE A 139 2.17 -5.46 9.40
C ILE A 139 1.84 -3.99 9.64
N PHE A 140 2.79 -3.15 9.25
CA PHE A 140 2.72 -1.70 9.39
C PHE A 140 2.72 -1.11 7.99
N TYR A 141 1.55 -0.69 7.56
CA TYR A 141 1.39 -0.12 6.24
C TYR A 141 1.83 1.35 6.24
N PRO A 142 2.44 1.80 5.16
CA PRO A 142 2.97 3.16 5.06
C PRO A 142 1.91 4.26 5.15
N ASP A 143 0.65 3.90 4.95
CA ASP A 143 -0.51 4.78 5.12
C ASP A 143 -0.97 4.91 6.59
N GLY A 144 -0.18 4.40 7.53
CA GLY A 144 -0.49 4.39 8.95
C GLY A 144 -1.54 3.34 9.33
N LEU A 145 -1.92 2.43 8.41
CA LEU A 145 -2.75 1.29 8.76
C LEU A 145 -1.91 0.18 9.38
N PHE A 146 -2.49 -0.49 10.35
CA PHE A 146 -1.90 -1.65 11.00
C PHE A 146 -2.80 -2.86 10.75
N SER A 147 -2.18 -4.01 10.51
CA SER A 147 -2.89 -5.28 10.54
C SER A 147 -2.01 -6.41 11.05
N ASN A 148 -2.62 -7.44 11.62
CA ASN A 148 -1.92 -8.72 11.75
C ASN A 148 -1.91 -9.45 10.41
N SER A 149 -0.77 -10.05 10.03
CA SER A 149 -0.73 -11.04 8.97
C SER A 149 -1.53 -12.26 9.40
N TYR A 150 -2.29 -12.85 8.47
CA TYR A 150 -3.03 -14.12 8.60
C TYR A 150 -3.32 -14.52 10.05
N ASN A 151 -4.49 -14.12 10.57
CA ASN A 151 -4.93 -14.64 11.87
C ASN A 151 -5.21 -16.14 11.73
N CYS A 152 -4.25 -17.00 12.10
CA CYS A 152 -4.51 -18.43 12.31
C CYS A 152 -5.39 -18.67 13.54
N HIS A 153 -5.66 -17.60 14.30
CA HIS A 153 -6.50 -17.59 15.48
C HIS A 153 -7.44 -16.38 15.37
N GLU A 154 -8.51 -16.55 14.61
CA GLU A 154 -9.75 -15.74 14.54
C GLU A 154 -9.63 -14.20 14.58
N TYR A 155 -10.11 -13.56 13.50
CA TYR A 155 -10.32 -12.11 13.28
C TYR A 155 -9.09 -11.21 13.09
N PRO A 156 -8.75 -10.81 11.84
CA PRO A 156 -7.68 -9.84 11.62
C PRO A 156 -7.91 -8.56 12.44
N GLU A 157 -6.95 -8.24 13.32
CA GLU A 157 -6.94 -6.98 14.05
C GLU A 157 -6.54 -5.88 13.08
N PHE A 158 -7.42 -4.91 12.87
CA PHE A 158 -7.14 -3.73 12.06
C PHE A 158 -7.06 -2.51 12.96
N GLY A 159 -6.02 -1.72 12.73
CA GLY A 159 -5.76 -0.54 13.53
C GLY A 159 -5.06 0.55 12.74
N ARG A 160 -4.55 1.52 13.48
CA ARG A 160 -3.65 2.55 13.00
C ARG A 160 -2.36 2.55 13.79
N TRP A 161 -1.31 3.05 13.17
CA TRP A 161 -0.02 3.20 13.83
C TRP A 161 0.67 4.52 13.49
N VAL A 162 1.57 4.94 14.38
CA VAL A 162 2.48 6.07 14.17
C VAL A 162 3.85 5.75 14.77
N LEU A 163 4.91 6.35 14.23
CA LEU A 163 6.25 6.33 14.83
C LEU A 163 6.43 7.59 15.69
N LYS A 164 6.76 7.42 16.97
CA LYS A 164 7.06 8.53 17.90
C LYS A 164 8.21 8.16 18.81
N GLU A 165 9.25 9.00 18.87
CA GLU A 165 10.37 8.85 19.82
C GLU A 165 10.95 7.42 19.80
N ASN A 166 11.16 6.85 18.60
CA ASN A 166 11.66 5.49 18.39
C ASN A 166 10.72 4.35 18.86
N HIS A 167 9.44 4.65 19.03
CA HIS A 167 8.39 3.69 19.34
C HIS A 167 7.38 3.63 18.20
N ILE A 168 6.97 2.41 17.81
CA ILE A 168 5.76 2.26 17.01
C ILE A 168 4.58 2.15 17.96
N LEU A 169 3.67 3.10 17.88
CA LEU A 169 2.45 3.14 18.67
C LEU A 169 1.30 2.63 17.80
N VAL A 170 0.54 1.65 18.29
CA VAL A 170 -0.57 1.04 17.57
C VAL A 170 -1.85 1.16 18.38
N CYS A 171 -2.93 1.46 17.67
CA CYS A 171 -4.27 1.44 18.23
C CYS A 171 -5.23 0.66 17.32
N ILE A 172 -5.99 -0.29 17.89
CA ILE A 172 -6.92 -1.16 17.16
C ILE A 172 -8.34 -0.60 17.24
N GLY A 173 -9.06 -0.68 16.12
CA GLY A 173 -10.46 -0.25 16.07
C GLY A 173 -10.61 1.26 15.90
N LYS A 174 -11.56 1.87 16.63
CA LYS A 174 -11.89 3.30 16.52
C LYS A 174 -11.17 4.10 17.59
N CYS A 175 -9.90 4.42 17.36
CA CYS A 175 -9.11 5.24 18.28
C CYS A 175 -8.09 6.11 17.54
N ASP A 176 -7.62 7.16 18.20
CA ASP A 176 -6.63 8.11 17.68
C ASP A 176 -5.22 7.63 18.08
N PRO A 177 -4.38 7.19 17.12
CA PRO A 177 -3.05 6.66 17.42
C PRO A 177 -2.05 7.72 17.90
N ASN A 178 -2.47 8.96 18.13
CA ASN A 178 -1.66 9.98 18.80
C ASN A 178 -2.06 10.21 20.27
N LEU A 179 -3.24 9.71 20.68
CA LEU A 179 -3.83 9.95 22.00
C LEU A 179 -4.09 8.65 22.75
N GLU A 180 -4.36 7.56 22.04
CA GLU A 180 -4.74 6.26 22.56
C GLU A 180 -3.91 5.18 21.87
N HIS A 181 -3.25 4.32 22.65
CA HIS A 181 -2.40 3.27 22.11
C HIS A 181 -2.64 1.99 22.91
N GLN A 182 -2.85 0.88 22.23
CA GLN A 182 -3.01 -0.43 22.85
C GLN A 182 -1.70 -1.21 22.81
N TYR A 183 -0.93 -1.08 21.75
CA TYR A 183 0.41 -1.66 21.65
C TYR A 183 1.48 -0.60 21.44
N ILE A 184 2.63 -0.84 22.03
CA ILE A 184 3.85 -0.05 21.88
C ILE A 184 4.95 -1.02 21.50
N PHE A 185 5.55 -0.86 20.33
CA PHE A 185 6.73 -1.63 19.91
C PHE A 185 7.98 -0.76 20.07
N ARG A 186 9.03 -1.34 20.64
CA ARG A 186 10.32 -0.69 20.85
C ARG A 186 11.46 -1.69 20.71
N ILE A 187 12.66 -1.19 20.44
CA ILE A 187 13.88 -1.99 20.47
C ILE A 187 14.46 -1.95 21.88
N ASP A 188 14.74 -3.11 22.46
CA ASP A 188 15.34 -3.29 23.77
C ASP A 188 16.40 -4.38 23.66
N ASN A 189 17.67 -4.00 23.84
CA ASN A 189 18.84 -4.88 23.69
C ASN A 189 18.86 -5.64 22.34
N GLY A 190 18.63 -4.92 21.24
CA GLY A 190 18.61 -5.49 19.88
C GLY A 190 17.42 -6.39 19.58
N THR A 191 16.45 -6.50 20.51
CA THR A 191 15.22 -7.28 20.32
C THR A 191 14.02 -6.36 20.31
N ILE A 192 13.09 -6.57 19.40
CA ILE A 192 11.84 -5.80 19.41
C ILE A 192 10.92 -6.40 20.46
N LYS A 193 10.44 -5.55 21.36
CA LYS A 193 9.46 -5.90 22.37
C LYS A 193 8.17 -5.15 22.13
N MET A 194 7.07 -5.87 22.23
CA MET A 194 5.73 -5.31 22.31
C MET A 194 5.34 -5.16 23.78
N ALA A 195 5.01 -3.94 24.19
CA ALA A 195 4.38 -3.63 25.47
C ALA A 195 2.90 -3.29 25.22
N CYS A 196 2.02 -3.72 26.12
CA CYS A 196 0.63 -3.28 26.10
C CYS A 196 0.46 -2.04 26.99
N ALA A 197 -0.29 -1.05 26.49
CA ALA A 197 -0.47 0.24 27.15
C ALA A 197 -1.87 0.45 27.77
N THR A 198 -2.82 -0.49 27.62
CA THR A 198 -4.17 -0.38 28.23
C THR A 198 -4.64 -1.68 28.89
N ASN A 199 -5.51 -1.55 29.89
CA ASN A 199 -6.17 -2.66 30.59
C ASN A 199 -7.11 -3.50 29.67
N HIS A 200 -7.33 -3.07 28.42
CA HIS A 200 -8.07 -3.83 27.42
C HIS A 200 -7.27 -4.97 26.79
N CYS A 201 -5.95 -5.01 26.99
CA CYS A 201 -5.24 -6.29 26.88
C CYS A 201 -5.65 -7.14 28.08
N LYS A 202 -6.49 -8.15 27.87
CA LYS A 202 -6.78 -9.16 28.91
C LYS A 202 -5.46 -9.58 29.58
N GLU A 203 -5.39 -9.42 30.89
CA GLU A 203 -4.19 -9.42 31.77
C GLU A 203 -3.28 -10.66 31.71
N GLU A 204 -3.51 -11.65 30.86
CA GLU A 204 -2.72 -12.90 30.86
C GLU A 204 -1.60 -12.99 29.82
N ARG A 205 -1.35 -11.93 29.01
CA ARG A 205 -0.31 -12.00 27.97
C ARG A 205 0.51 -10.72 27.81
N ILE A 206 1.11 -10.22 28.90
CA ILE A 206 2.41 -9.53 28.77
C ILE A 206 3.46 -10.62 28.50
N ARG A 207 3.35 -11.29 27.35
CA ARG A 207 4.51 -11.93 26.75
C ARG A 207 5.15 -10.81 25.96
N SER A 208 6.30 -10.33 26.41
CA SER A 208 7.23 -9.71 25.48
C SER A 208 7.47 -10.77 24.42
N TRP A 209 6.76 -10.70 23.31
CA TRP A 209 7.08 -11.52 22.15
C TRP A 209 8.36 -10.91 21.61
N PRO A 210 9.51 -11.59 21.73
CA PRO A 210 10.68 -11.13 21.02
C PRO A 210 10.35 -11.30 19.54
N PHE A 211 10.16 -10.22 18.82
CA PHE A 211 10.22 -10.32 17.37
C PHE A 211 11.69 -10.32 17.01
N GLU A 212 12.12 -11.37 16.33
CA GLU A 212 13.53 -11.59 16.01
C GLU A 212 14.06 -10.56 15.02
N LYS A 213 13.18 -9.96 14.20
CA LYS A 213 13.57 -9.15 13.04
C LYS A 213 12.54 -8.04 12.76
N ILE A 214 13.05 -6.85 12.41
CA ILE A 214 12.30 -5.83 11.68
C ILE A 214 12.53 -6.12 10.22
N TYR A 215 11.45 -6.18 9.44
CA TYR A 215 11.57 -6.17 7.99
C TYR A 215 10.98 -4.88 7.46
N TYR A 216 11.80 -4.15 6.73
CA TYR A 216 11.41 -2.98 5.98
C TYR A 216 10.97 -3.38 4.58
N TRP A 217 10.00 -2.69 4.02
CA TRP A 217 9.83 -2.71 2.57
C TRP A 217 10.91 -1.80 1.98
N GLU A 218 11.99 -2.39 1.49
CA GLU A 218 13.03 -1.64 0.77
C GLU A 218 12.91 -1.86 -0.75
N PRO A 219 13.13 -0.79 -1.54
CA PRO A 219 13.08 -0.88 -2.98
C PRO A 219 14.35 -1.49 -3.54
N THR A 220 14.21 -2.41 -4.50
CA THR A 220 15.31 -2.81 -5.38
C THR A 220 15.80 -1.56 -6.10
N ASP A 221 16.95 -1.05 -5.68
CA ASP A 221 17.79 -0.23 -6.53
C ASP A 221 18.32 -1.17 -7.62
N LEU A 222 17.55 -1.32 -8.69
CA LEU A 222 18.11 -1.86 -9.93
C LEU A 222 19.12 -0.84 -10.42
N ASN A 223 20.40 -1.06 -10.08
CA ASN A 223 21.53 -0.51 -10.79
C ASN A 223 21.44 -0.86 -12.28
#